data_AF-A0A150NI62-F1
#
_entry.id   AF-A0A150NI62-F1
#
_cell.length_a   1.000
_cell.length_b   1.000
_cell.length_c   1.000
_cell.angle_alpha   90.00
_cell.angle_beta   90.00
_cell.angle_gamma   90.00
#
_symmetry.space_group_name_H-M   'P 1'
#
loop_
_entity.id
_entity.type
_entity.pdbx_description
1 polymer ?
#
loop_
_entity_poly.entity_id
_entity_poly.type
_entity_poly.pdbx_seq_one_letter_code
_entity_poly.pdbx_strand_id
1 'polypeptide(L)'
;MFFSNKTKEVKTIAKQDLFINDEIRVREVRLIGLEGEQLGIKPLSEAQALADNANVDLVLIQPQAKPPVAKIMDYGKFKFEYQKKQKEQRKNKVLLP
;
A
#
# COMPACT_ATOMS: atom_id res chain seq x y z
N MET A 1 17.73 -15.82 2.02
CA MET A 1 16.27 -16.10 2.06
C MET A 1 15.52 -14.76 2.06
N PHE A 2 15.05 -14.25 0.90
CA PHE A 2 14.36 -12.94 0.82
C PHE A 2 13.11 -12.92 -0.07
N PHE A 3 12.40 -14.05 -0.24
CA PHE A 3 11.30 -14.14 -1.22
C PHE A 3 9.88 -14.40 -0.67
N SER A 4 9.63 -14.31 0.64
CA SER A 4 8.32 -14.74 1.22
C SER A 4 7.30 -13.63 1.53
N ASN A 5 7.68 -12.35 1.55
CA ASN A 5 6.76 -11.28 2.02
C ASN A 5 5.95 -10.59 0.90
N LYS A 6 6.49 -10.50 -0.32
CA LYS A 6 5.88 -9.75 -1.44
C LYS A 6 4.53 -10.33 -1.89
N THR A 7 4.33 -11.64 -1.76
CA THR A 7 3.08 -12.34 -2.12
C THR A 7 1.96 -12.16 -1.09
N LYS A 8 2.28 -11.92 0.18
CA LYS A 8 1.27 -11.68 1.24
C LYS A 8 0.75 -10.23 1.23
N GLU A 9 1.64 -9.27 0.99
CA GLU A 9 1.28 -7.83 0.89
C GLU A 9 0.27 -7.59 -0.24
N VAL A 10 0.54 -8.13 -1.44
CA VAL A 10 -0.35 -8.00 -2.61
C VAL A 10 -1.72 -8.62 -2.36
N LYS A 11 -1.82 -9.71 -1.58
CA LYS A 11 -3.09 -10.39 -1.26
C LYS A 11 -3.92 -9.68 -0.18
N THR A 12 -3.32 -8.83 0.64
CA THR A 12 -4.04 -8.15 1.73
C THR A 12 -4.64 -6.84 1.25
N ILE A 13 -3.89 -6.10 0.43
CA ILE A 13 -4.36 -4.87 -0.22
C ILE A 13 -5.51 -5.15 -1.21
N ALA A 14 -5.56 -6.38 -1.72
CA ALA A 14 -6.42 -6.86 -2.78
C ALA A 14 -7.94 -6.80 -2.57
N LYS A 15 -8.43 -6.70 -1.33
CA LYS A 15 -9.83 -6.99 -1.00
C LYS A 15 -10.64 -5.77 -0.56
N GLN A 16 -10.00 -4.65 -0.24
CA GLN A 16 -10.66 -3.46 0.33
C GLN A 16 -10.05 -2.20 -0.29
N ASP A 17 -10.87 -1.17 -0.50
CA ASP A 17 -10.34 0.18 -0.71
C ASP A 17 -9.49 0.54 0.52
N LEU A 18 -8.30 1.08 0.28
CA LEU A 18 -7.37 1.44 1.34
C LEU A 18 -7.65 2.86 1.78
N PHE A 19 -7.41 3.16 3.05
CA PHE A 19 -7.44 4.54 3.54
C PHE A 19 -6.24 5.31 2.97
N ILE A 20 -6.51 6.48 2.41
CA ILE A 20 -5.50 7.36 1.80
C ILE A 20 -5.53 8.75 2.40
N ASN A 21 -4.39 9.42 2.47
CA ASN A 21 -4.25 10.84 2.80
C ASN A 21 -5.10 11.25 4.01
N ASP A 22 -5.98 12.23 3.81
CA ASP A 22 -6.95 12.75 4.76
C ASP A 22 -8.03 11.75 5.19
N GLU A 23 -8.02 10.48 4.82
CA GLU A 23 -8.86 9.46 5.45
C GLU A 23 -8.18 8.82 6.65
N ILE A 24 -6.85 8.97 6.75
CA ILE A 24 -6.05 8.37 7.81
C ILE A 24 -6.25 9.18 9.11
N ARG A 25 -6.63 8.50 10.19
CA ARG A 25 -7.02 9.10 11.49
C ARG A 25 -6.23 8.50 12.65
N VAL A 26 -4.90 8.53 12.54
CA VAL A 26 -3.98 8.00 13.56
C VAL A 26 -2.93 9.03 13.93
N ARG A 27 -2.26 8.85 15.07
CA ARG A 27 -1.22 9.78 15.53
C ARG A 27 0.12 9.57 14.83
N GLU A 28 0.48 8.31 14.62
CA GLU A 28 1.76 7.89 14.05
C GLU A 28 1.58 6.64 13.19
N VAL A 29 2.52 6.46 12.28
CA VAL A 29 2.59 5.33 11.36
C VAL A 29 4.02 4.80 11.27
N ARG A 30 4.17 3.51 11.01
CA ARG A 30 5.42 2.98 10.45
C ARG A 30 5.41 3.29 8.96
N LEU A 31 6.33 4.12 8.50
CA LEU A 31 6.36 4.68 7.16
C LEU A 31 7.32 3.91 6.25
N ILE A 32 6.81 3.52 5.09
CA ILE A 32 7.56 3.00 3.96
C ILE A 32 7.56 4.06 2.87
N GLY A 33 8.72 4.42 2.36
CA GLY A 33 8.81 5.40 1.27
C GLY A 33 8.55 4.80 -0.13
N LEU A 34 8.77 5.61 -1.15
CA LEU A 34 8.38 5.34 -2.54
C LEU A 34 9.04 4.07 -3.09
N GLU A 35 10.35 3.96 -2.87
CA GLU A 35 11.20 2.90 -3.40
C GLU A 35 11.29 1.70 -2.45
N GLY A 36 10.51 1.71 -1.37
CA GLY A 36 10.43 0.63 -0.38
C GLY A 36 11.37 0.82 0.83
N GLU A 37 12.01 1.98 0.94
CA GLU A 37 12.82 2.37 2.08
C GLU A 37 12.00 2.40 3.38
N GLN A 38 12.60 1.89 4.47
CA GLN A 38 11.96 1.89 5.79
C GLN A 38 12.32 3.21 6.50
N LEU A 39 11.38 4.16 6.52
CA LEU A 39 11.59 5.49 7.12
C LEU A 39 11.33 5.52 8.64
N GLY A 40 10.97 4.37 9.22
CA GLY A 40 10.74 4.20 10.65
C GLY A 40 9.35 4.64 11.08
N ILE A 41 9.19 4.94 12.38
CA ILE A 41 7.93 5.45 12.93
C ILE A 41 7.94 6.97 12.80
N LYS A 42 6.89 7.54 12.21
CA LYS A 42 6.75 8.97 11.94
C LYS A 42 5.35 9.46 12.37
N PRO A 43 5.24 10.71 12.85
CA PRO A 43 3.93 11.36 13.01
C PRO A 43 3.16 11.36 11.68
N LEU A 44 1.84 11.26 11.74
CA LEU A 44 1.01 11.28 10.52
C LEU A 44 1.25 12.53 9.67
N SER A 45 1.43 13.69 10.30
CA SER A 45 1.70 14.96 9.61
C SER A 45 3.01 14.96 8.82
N GLU A 46 4.07 14.34 9.36
CA GLU A 46 5.35 14.22 8.66
C GLU A 46 5.24 13.25 7.48
N ALA A 47 4.55 12.12 7.69
CA ALA A 47 4.29 11.15 6.62
C ALA A 47 3.46 11.77 5.48
N GLN A 48 2.45 12.58 5.80
CA GLN A 48 1.64 13.29 4.81
C GLN A 48 2.49 14.30 4.04
N ALA A 49 3.28 15.12 4.73
CA ALA A 49 4.16 16.10 4.07
C ALA A 49 5.16 15.43 3.11
N LEU A 50 5.69 14.25 3.45
CA LEU A 50 6.57 13.50 2.56
C LEU A 50 5.85 12.99 1.31
N ALA A 51 4.59 12.55 1.44
CA ALA A 51 3.77 12.15 0.30
C ALA A 51 3.44 13.36 -0.59
N ASP A 52 3.04 14.48 0.00
CA ASP A 52 2.72 15.72 -0.70
C ASP A 52 3.94 16.27 -1.46
N ASN A 53 5.12 16.29 -0.83
CA ASN A 53 6.37 16.73 -1.45
C ASN A 53 6.78 15.86 -2.64
N ALA A 54 6.40 14.58 -2.62
CA ALA A 54 6.61 13.65 -3.72
C ALA A 54 5.44 13.63 -4.73
N ASN A 55 4.39 14.42 -4.51
CA ASN A 55 3.20 14.50 -5.34
C ASN A 55 2.54 13.13 -5.58
N VAL A 56 2.41 12.35 -4.51
CA VAL A 56 1.79 11.02 -4.47
C VAL A 56 0.95 10.87 -3.21
N ASP A 57 0.31 9.71 -3.02
CA ASP A 57 -0.56 9.45 -1.88
C ASP A 57 0.19 8.82 -0.71
N LEU A 58 -0.23 9.18 0.50
CA LEU A 58 0.04 8.40 1.70
C LEU A 58 -1.05 7.33 1.84
N VAL A 59 -0.68 6.06 1.79
CA VAL A 59 -1.64 4.96 1.76
C VAL A 59 -1.45 4.01 2.95
N LEU A 60 -2.52 3.76 3.71
CA LEU A 60 -2.48 2.88 4.87
C LEU A 60 -2.62 1.40 4.47
N ILE A 61 -1.47 0.75 4.20
CA ILE A 61 -1.43 -0.64 3.70
C ILE A 61 -1.69 -1.70 4.77
N GLN A 62 -1.46 -1.40 6.06
CA GLN A 62 -1.80 -2.29 7.17
C GLN A 62 -2.41 -1.49 8.34
N PRO A 63 -3.74 -1.22 8.28
CA PRO A 63 -4.43 -0.45 9.32
C PRO A 63 -4.41 -1.12 10.71
N GLN A 64 -4.33 -2.46 10.74
CA GLN A 64 -4.41 -3.25 11.98
C GLN A 64 -3.05 -3.47 12.66
N ALA A 65 -1.95 -2.99 12.06
CA ALA A 65 -0.62 -3.11 12.66
C ALA A 65 -0.42 -2.14 13.84
N LYS A 66 0.60 -2.39 14.67
CA LYS A 66 0.96 -1.53 15.81
C LYS A 66 2.46 -1.13 15.71
N PRO A 67 2.78 0.13 15.36
CA PRO A 67 1.87 1.14 14.81
C PRO A 67 1.36 0.74 13.41
N PRO A 68 0.25 1.34 12.92
CA PRO A 68 -0.25 1.10 11.57
C PRO A 68 0.82 1.35 10.52
N VAL A 69 0.84 0.56 9.44
CA VAL A 69 1.86 0.70 8.38
C VAL A 69 1.28 1.51 7.22
N ALA A 70 1.94 2.62 6.92
CA ALA A 70 1.63 3.47 5.77
C ALA A 70 2.76 3.40 4.74
N LYS A 71 2.40 3.50 3.47
CA LYS A 71 3.34 3.56 2.34
C LYS A 71 3.04 4.79 1.49
N ILE A 72 4.09 5.48 1.09
CA ILE A 72 4.04 6.55 0.09
C ILE A 72 4.02 5.90 -1.30
N MET A 73 2.97 6.10 -2.09
CA MET A 73 2.83 5.54 -3.45
C MET A 73 1.71 6.20 -4.26
N ASP A 74 1.75 6.07 -5.58
CA ASP A 74 0.63 6.44 -6.46
C ASP A 74 -0.50 5.40 -6.31
N TYR A 75 -1.58 5.77 -5.61
CA TYR A 75 -2.70 4.87 -5.34
C TYR A 75 -3.52 4.58 -6.59
N GLY A 76 -3.68 5.56 -7.48
CA GLY A 76 -4.43 5.42 -8.72
C GLY A 76 -3.80 4.40 -9.66
N LYS A 77 -2.49 4.52 -9.91
CA LYS A 77 -1.71 3.55 -10.69
C LYS A 77 -1.72 2.19 -10.05
N PHE A 78 -1.51 2.11 -8.73
CA PHE A 78 -1.56 0.86 -7.99
C PHE A 78 -2.91 0.14 -8.17
N LYS A 79 -4.02 0.86 -8.00
CA LYS A 79 -5.39 0.31 -8.15
C LYS A 79 -5.63 -0.20 -9.57
N PHE A 80 -5.18 0.53 -10.58
CA PHE A 80 -5.29 0.12 -11.98
C PHE A 80 -4.50 -1.16 -12.28
N GLU A 81 -3.20 -1.19 -11.94
CA GLU A 81 -2.34 -2.35 -12.17
C GLU A 81 -2.86 -3.60 -11.44
N TYR A 82 -3.34 -3.41 -10.21
CA TYR A 82 -3.95 -4.47 -9.43
C TYR A 82 -5.22 -5.02 -10.13
N GLN A 83 -6.15 -4.15 -10.54
CA GLN A 83 -7.36 -4.59 -11.25
C GLN A 83 -7.04 -5.30 -12.57
N LYS A 84 -6.05 -4.81 -13.32
CA LYS A 84 -5.59 -5.45 -14.57
C LYS A 84 -5.07 -6.86 -14.29
N LYS A 85 -4.19 -7.01 -13.30
CA LYS A 85 -3.64 -8.31 -12.89
C LYS A 85 -4.72 -9.29 -12.42
N GLN A 86 -5.75 -8.82 -11.70
CA GLN A 86 -6.87 -9.66 -11.28
C GLN A 86 -7.72 -10.14 -12.46
N LYS A 87 -7.94 -9.28 -13.47
CA LYS A 87 -8.63 -9.68 -14.71
C LYS A 87 -7.84 -10.75 -15.47
N GLU A 88 -6.52 -10.58 -15.59
CA GLU A 88 -5.63 -11.56 -16.24
C GLU A 88 -5.62 -12.91 -15.50
N GLN A 89 -5.53 -12.90 -14.16
CA GLN A 89 -5.59 -14.14 -13.36
C GLN A 89 -6.92 -14.88 -13.49
N ARG A 90 -8.04 -14.15 -13.58
CA ARG A 90 -9.36 -14.77 -13.81
C ARG A 90 -9.45 -15.42 -15.19
N LYS A 91 -8.87 -14.80 -16.23
CA LYS A 91 -8.82 -15.38 -17.58
C LYS A 91 -7.95 -16.65 -17.63
N ASN A 92 -6.79 -16.64 -16.97
CA ASN A 92 -5.91 -17.82 -16.94
C ASN A 92 -6.48 -18.98 -16.10
N LYS A 93 -7.35 -18.72 -15.12
CA LYS A 93 -8.01 -19.79 -14.34
C LYS A 93 -9.09 -20.55 -15.12
N VAL A 94 -9.54 -20.06 -16.28
CA VAL A 94 -10.56 -20.74 -17.12
C VAL A 94 -9.91 -21.81 -18.03
N LEU A 95 -8.58 -21.91 -18.09
CA LEU A 95 -7.85 -22.80 -19.00
C LEU A 95 -7.17 -24.01 -18.31
N LEU A 96 -7.79 -24.60 -17.30
CA LEU A 96 -7.36 -25.90 -16.77
C LEU A 96 -8.51 -26.91 -16.91
N PRO A 97 -8.43 -27.90 -17.83
CA PRO A 97 -9.28 -29.09 -17.78
C PRO A 97 -8.96 -29.96 -16.56
#